data_AF-A0A483F1G1-F1
#
_entry.id   AF-A0A483F1G1-F1
#
_cell.length_a   1.000
_cell.length_b   1.000
_cell.length_c   1.000
_cell.angle_alpha   90.00
_cell.angle_beta   90.00
_cell.angle_gamma   90.00
#
_symmetry.space_group_name_H-M   'P 1'
#
loop_
_entity.id
_entity.type
_entity.pdbx_description
1 polymer ?
#
loop_
_entity_poly.entity_id
_entity_poly.type
_entity_poly.pdbx_seq_one_letter_code
_entity_poly.pdbx_strand_id
1 'polypeptide(L)' 'MTFHDNLMGYLFLLFSMWPVFMVLFIGLSLALYGVLMHKTAIFCFLTGIIIGLAGWIYR' A
#
# COMPACT_ATOMS: atom_id res chain seq x y z
N MET A 1 15.17 -22.73 -8.28
CA MET A 1 15.31 -21.33 -8.72
C MET A 1 14.00 -20.88 -9.35
N THR A 2 12.89 -20.91 -8.61
CA THR A 2 11.53 -20.70 -9.17
C THR A 2 10.59 -20.01 -8.19
N PHE A 3 10.73 -20.25 -6.88
CA PHE A 3 9.89 -19.56 -5.89
C PHE A 3 10.14 -18.06 -5.82
N HIS A 4 11.38 -17.62 -5.98
CA HIS A 4 11.72 -16.19 -5.90
C HIS A 4 11.17 -15.42 -7.11
N ASP A 5 11.30 -15.95 -8.32
CA ASP A 5 10.74 -15.34 -9.54
C ASP A 5 9.21 -15.29 -9.53
N ASN A 6 8.55 -16.34 -9.04
CA ASN A 6 7.09 -16.34 -8.90
C ASN A 6 6.62 -15.34 -7.84
N LEU A 7 7.34 -15.20 -6.73
CA LEU A 7 7.05 -14.19 -5.70
C LEU A 7 7.20 -12.77 -6.25
N MET A 8 8.28 -12.51 -7.00
CA MET A 8 8.51 -11.22 -7.63
C MET A 8 7.44 -10.91 -8.69
N GLY A 9 7.04 -11.90 -9.49
CA GLY A 9 5.94 -11.76 -10.44
C GLY A 9 4.61 -11.46 -9.75
N TYR A 10 4.33 -12.12 -8.62
CA TYR A 10 3.12 -11.86 -7.84
C TYR A 10 3.14 -10.46 -7.21
N LEU A 11 4.27 -10.03 -6.65
CA LEU A 11 4.46 -8.67 -6.13
C LEU A 11 4.28 -7.63 -7.23
N PHE A 12 4.80 -7.88 -8.44
CA PHE A 12 4.66 -6.99 -9.58
C PHE A 12 3.20 -6.87 -10.04
N LEU A 13 2.46 -7.98 -10.03
CA LEU A 13 1.04 -8.00 -10.39
C LEU A 13 0.19 -7.30 -9.32
N LEU A 14 0.52 -7.49 -8.04
CA LEU A 14 -0.04 -6.76 -6.91
C LEU A 14 0.22 -5.25 -7.07
N PHE A 15 1.45 -4.89 -7.45
CA PHE A 15 1.86 -3.52 -7.69
C PHE A 15 1.25 -2.92 -8.95
N SER A 16 0.88 -3.73 -9.95
CA SER A 16 0.10 -3.29 -11.10
C SER A 16 -1.34 -2.90 -10.70
N MET A 17 -1.89 -3.53 -9.65
CA MET A 17 -3.15 -3.15 -9.01
C MET A 17 -3.00 -1.99 -8.02
N TRP A 18 -2.02 -1.14 -8.25
CA TRP A 18 -1.75 0.07 -7.50
C TRP A 18 -2.97 0.96 -7.13
N PRO A 19 -3.98 1.18 -8.00
CA PRO A 19 -5.18 1.93 -7.60
C PRO A 19 -5.94 1.25 -6.45
N VAL A 20 -5.92 -0.08 -6.35
CA VAL A 20 -6.53 -0.83 -5.24
C VAL A 20 -5.80 -0.56 -3.93
N PHE A 21 -4.47 -0.45 -3.95
CA PHE A 21 -3.67 -0.07 -2.78
C PHE A 21 -4.01 1.33 -2.28
N MET A 22 -4.16 2.31 -3.18
CA MET A 22 -4.57 3.66 -2.80
C MET A 22 -5.92 3.67 -2.08
N VAL A 23 -6.92 2.97 -2.63
CA VAL A 23 -8.27 2.89 -2.03
C VAL A 23 -8.23 2.17 -0.68
N LEU A 24 -7.48 1.07 -0.58
CA LEU A 24 -7.28 0.35 0.69
C LEU A 24 -6.62 1.24 1.75
N PHE A 25 -5.59 2.01 1.39
CA PHE A 25 -4.92 2.92 2.33
C PHE A 25 -5.82 4.07 2.78
N ILE A 26 -6.62 4.64 1.87
CA ILE A 26 -7.60 5.68 2.20
C ILE A 26 -8.67 5.12 3.14
N GLY A 27 -9.24 3.95 2.82
CA GLY A 27 -10.23 3.28 3.66
C GLY A 27 -9.69 2.88 5.03
N LEU A 28 -8.46 2.34 5.08
CA LEU A 28 -7.77 2.00 6.32
C LEU A 28 -7.50 3.25 7.16
N SER A 29 -7.07 4.35 6.54
CA SER A 29 -6.87 5.62 7.25
C SER A 29 -8.18 6.15 7.84
N LEU A 30 -9.30 6.03 7.12
CA LEU A 30 -10.61 6.47 7.60
C LEU A 30 -11.09 5.61 8.78
N ALA A 31 -10.91 4.28 8.68
CA ALA A 31 -11.26 3.34 9.73
C ALA A 31 -10.39 3.52 10.99
N LEU A 32 -9.08 3.76 10.80
CA LEU A 32 -8.15 4.02 11.90
C LEU A 32 -8.38 5.39 12.53
N TYR A 33 -8.80 6.41 11.77
CA TYR A 33 -9.19 7.71 12.32
C TYR A 33 -10.32 7.58 13.35
N GLY A 34 -11.25 6.64 13.13
CA GLY A 34 -12.36 6.37 14.06
C GLY A 34 -12.01 5.48 15.26
N VAL A 35 -10.98 4.62 15.16
CA VAL A 35 -10.77 3.52 16.12
C VAL A 35 -9.42 3.56 16.85
N LEU A 36 -8.34 4.01 16.20
CA LEU A 36 -6.98 3.82 16.70
C LEU A 36 -6.31 5.17 16.93
N MET A 37 -5.77 5.38 18.13
CA MET A 37 -5.06 6.60 18.54
C MET A 37 -4.33 7.29 17.38
N HIS A 38 -4.56 8.60 17.24
CA HIS A 38 -4.09 9.48 16.15
C HIS A 38 -2.65 9.20 15.65
N LYS A 39 -1.76 8.79 16.55
CA LYS A 39 -0.36 8.47 16.29
C LYS A 39 -0.16 7.28 15.32
N THR A 40 -1.04 6.29 15.32
CA THR A 40 -0.96 5.11 14.44
C THR A 40 -1.61 5.36 13.08
N ALA A 41 -2.66 6.18 13.04
CA ALA A 41 -3.30 6.59 11.80
C ALA A 41 -2.33 7.37 10.89
N ILE A 42 -1.51 8.26 11.47
CA ILE A 42 -0.47 9.01 10.74
C ILE A 42 0.55 8.05 10.12
N PHE A 43 0.96 7.00 10.85
CA PHE A 43 1.94 6.04 10.35
C PHE A 43 1.38 5.22 9.17
N CYS A 44 0.11 4.81 9.24
CA CYS A 44 -0.58 4.18 8.10
C CYS A 44 -0.73 5.13 6.91
N PHE A 45 -1.05 6.39 7.15
CA PHE A 45 -1.14 7.37 6.07
C PHE A 45 0.22 7.59 5.39
N LEU A 46 1.30 7.69 6.18
CA LEU A 46 2.66 7.85 5.67
C LEU A 46 3.09 6.66 4.80
N THR A 47 2.82 5.43 5.25
CA THR A 47 3.13 4.22 4.48
C THR A 47 2.32 4.14 3.20
N GLY A 48 1.05 4.56 3.23
CA GLY A 48 0.21 4.66 2.04
C GLY A 48 0.74 5.66 1.01
N ILE A 49 1.20 6.83 1.47
CA ILE A 49 1.84 7.84 0.61
C ILE A 49 3.12 7.28 -0.01
N ILE A 50 3.97 6.58 0.75
CA ILE A 50 5.23 6.02 0.24
C ILE A 50 4.98 4.94 -0.81
N ILE A 51 4.04 4.03 -0.56
CA ILE A 51 3.65 2.98 -1.52
C ILE A 51 2.98 3.61 -2.74
N GLY A 52 2.18 4.65 -2.52
CA GLY A 52 1.62 5.51 -3.55
C GLY A 52 2.69 6.12 -4.45
N LEU A 53 3.63 6.86 -3.89
CA LEU A 53 4.73 7.48 -4.63
C LEU A 53 5.62 6.46 -5.33
N ALA A 54 5.94 5.34 -4.67
CA ALA A 54 6.73 4.28 -5.27
C ALA A 54 6.07 3.81 -6.56
N GLY A 55 4.77 3.50 -6.54
CA GLY A 55 4.09 3.08 -7.76
C GLY A 55 4.11 4.13 -8.87
N TRP A 56 4.10 5.42 -8.54
CA TRP A 56 4.09 6.51 -9.54
C TRP A 56 5.40 6.61 -10.27
N ILE A 57 6.49 6.36 -9.55
CA ILE A 57 7.84 6.34 -10.10
C ILE A 57 8.08 5.10 -10.97
N TYR A 58 7.39 4.00 -10.70
CA TYR A 58 7.50 2.75 -11.47
C TYR A 58 6.55 2.66 -12.67
N ARG A 59 5.70 3.66 -12.91
CA ARG A 59 4.83 3.77 -14.09
C ARG A 59 5.49 4.59 -15.19
#